data_AF-A0AAE1UD61-F1
#
_entry.id   AF-A0AAE1UD61-F1
#
_cell.length_a   1.000
_cell.length_b   1.000
_cell.length_c   1.000
_cell.angle_alpha   90.00
_cell.angle_beta   90.00
_cell.angle_gamma   90.00
#
_symmetry.space_group_name_H-M   'P 1'
#
loop_
_entity.id
_entity.type
_entity.pdbx_description
1 polymer ?
#
loop_
_entity_poly.entity_id
_entity_poly.type
_entity_poly.pdbx_seq_one_letter_code
_entity_poly.pdbx_strand_id
1 'polypeptide(L)'
;MNNKKYYSTRASLCSTRDGRHQVELKKSYIKSREEQNVVFSTIAYVGDGDNDFCPSIRLRGRDLVFPRRGYNLYNRIESYERKGFHLDAEVHPWDSGRDILEKLLPHYQTLNSNQVLPVPRIENSKDI
;
A
#
# COMPACT_ATOMS: atom_id res chain seq x y z
N MET A 1 -21.16 9.81 -16.35
CA MET A 1 -19.76 10.21 -16.08
C MET A 1 -19.22 9.29 -14.99
N ASN A 2 -18.31 8.38 -15.34
CA ASN A 2 -17.83 7.35 -14.42
C ASN A 2 -16.85 7.95 -13.42
N ASN A 3 -17.34 8.24 -12.21
CA ASN A 3 -16.52 8.62 -11.06
C ASN A 3 -15.64 7.43 -10.66
N LYS A 4 -14.42 7.37 -11.20
CA LYS A 4 -13.39 6.47 -10.71
C LYS A 4 -12.97 6.95 -9.31
N LYS A 5 -13.44 6.26 -8.28
CA LYS A 5 -13.03 6.50 -6.89
C LYS A 5 -11.68 5.83 -6.66
N TYR A 6 -10.66 6.63 -6.38
CA TYR A 6 -9.35 6.16 -5.95
C TYR A 6 -9.25 6.30 -4.43
N TYR A 7 -8.68 5.31 -3.74
CA TYR A 7 -8.53 5.33 -2.28
C TYR A 7 -7.05 5.41 -1.90
N SER A 8 -6.74 6.35 -1.02
CA SER A 8 -5.46 6.49 -0.33
C SER A 8 -5.75 6.37 1.15
N THR A 9 -5.17 5.37 1.81
CA THR A 9 -5.16 5.32 3.28
C THR A 9 -3.93 6.06 3.77
N ARG A 10 -4.15 7.11 4.55
CA ARG A 10 -3.09 7.82 5.24
C ARG A 10 -2.45 6.88 6.26
N ALA A 11 -1.14 6.70 6.18
CA ALA A 11 -0.34 6.12 7.25
C ALA A 11 -0.56 6.95 8.53
N SER A 12 -1.24 6.40 9.53
CA SER A 12 -1.34 7.01 10.85
C SER A 12 -0.03 6.76 11.60
N LEU A 13 0.63 7.84 12.05
CA LEU A 13 1.77 7.73 12.97
C LEU A 13 1.27 7.10 14.28
N CYS A 14 1.78 5.92 14.64
CA CYS A 14 1.63 5.39 15.98
C CYS A 14 2.77 5.96 16.84
N SER A 15 2.44 6.85 17.77
CA SER A 15 3.39 7.36 18.77
C SER A 15 3.66 6.28 19.82
N THR A 16 4.67 5.44 19.61
CA THR A 16 5.20 4.60 20.70
C THR A 16 6.23 5.39 21.52
N ARG A 17 6.20 5.21 22.84
CA ARG A 17 7.03 5.89 23.85
C ARG A 17 8.56 5.66 23.72
N ASP A 18 9.05 4.99 22.69
CA ASP A 18 10.46 4.62 22.50
C ASP A 18 11.15 5.34 21.32
N GLY A 19 10.51 6.34 20.71
CA GLY A 19 11.11 7.12 19.61
C GLY A 19 11.18 6.37 18.27
N ARG A 20 10.70 5.14 18.18
CA ARG A 20 10.51 4.44 16.90
C ARG A 20 9.10 4.70 16.40
N HIS A 21 8.92 5.72 15.57
CA HIS A 21 7.67 5.96 14.85
C HIS A 21 7.39 4.76 13.93
N GLN A 22 6.65 3.77 14.43
CA GLN A 22 6.19 2.66 13.63
C GLN A 22 4.94 3.12 12.90
N VAL A 23 5.08 3.37 11.60
CA VAL A 23 3.93 3.42 10.72
C VAL A 23 3.48 1.98 10.51
N GLU A 24 2.32 1.66 11.06
CA GLU A 24 1.64 0.41 10.76
C GLU A 24 0.87 0.63 9.46
N LEU A 25 1.23 -0.12 8.41
CA LEU A 25 0.19 -0.63 7.51
C LEU A 25 -0.90 -1.13 8.45
N LYS A 26 -2.13 -0.62 8.38
CA LYS A 26 -3.22 -0.95 9.33
C LYS A 26 -3.46 -2.47 9.23
N LYS A 27 -2.66 -3.30 9.90
CA LYS A 27 -2.78 -4.76 9.95
C LYS A 27 -4.14 -5.12 10.52
N SER A 28 -4.60 -4.30 11.46
CA SER A 28 -5.97 -4.27 11.96
C SER A 28 -7.01 -4.13 10.86
N TYR A 29 -6.78 -3.32 9.81
CA TYR A 29 -7.69 -3.24 8.67
C TYR A 29 -7.72 -4.56 7.90
N ILE A 30 -6.57 -5.06 7.45
CA ILE A 30 -6.49 -6.33 6.69
C ILE A 30 -7.16 -7.45 7.49
N LYS A 31 -6.81 -7.59 8.76
CA LYS A 31 -7.41 -8.57 9.68
C LYS A 31 -8.92 -8.38 9.83
N SER A 32 -9.41 -7.16 10.05
CA SER A 32 -10.85 -6.88 10.19
C SER A 32 -11.63 -7.20 8.91
N ARG A 33 -10.97 -7.12 7.74
CA ARG A 33 -11.56 -7.47 6.44
C ARG A 33 -11.57 -8.98 6.25
N GLU A 34 -10.51 -9.68 6.66
CA GLU A 34 -10.48 -11.15 6.70
C GLU A 34 -11.62 -11.71 7.59
N GLU A 35 -11.87 -11.10 8.75
CA GLU A 35 -13.01 -11.42 9.64
C GLU A 35 -14.39 -11.19 8.97
N GLN A 36 -14.46 -10.33 7.95
CA GLN A 36 -15.64 -10.10 7.11
C GLN A 36 -15.64 -10.97 5.84
N ASN A 37 -14.82 -12.02 5.78
CA ASN A 37 -14.60 -12.87 4.60
C ASN A 37 -14.10 -12.11 3.36
N VAL A 38 -13.38 -11.00 3.56
CA VAL A 38 -12.73 -10.22 2.49
C VAL A 38 -11.23 -10.43 2.58
N VAL A 39 -10.69 -11.21 1.65
CA VAL A 39 -9.25 -11.52 1.56
C VAL A 39 -8.63 -10.76 0.40
N PHE A 40 -7.49 -10.08 0.64
CA PHE A 40 -6.73 -9.41 -0.40
C PHE A 40 -5.64 -10.34 -0.95
N SER A 41 -5.79 -10.74 -2.20
CA SER A 41 -4.80 -11.54 -2.93
C SER A 41 -3.48 -10.78 -3.07
N THR A 42 -3.57 -9.53 -3.51
CA THR A 42 -2.45 -8.61 -3.72
C THR A 42 -2.75 -7.28 -3.06
N ILE A 43 -1.76 -6.72 -2.36
CA ILE A 43 -1.79 -5.36 -1.81
C ILE A 43 -0.87 -4.50 -2.65
N ALA A 44 -1.38 -3.37 -3.15
CA ALA A 44 -0.58 -2.34 -3.80
C ALA A 44 -0.45 -1.14 -2.87
N TYR A 45 0.78 -0.80 -2.49
CA TYR A 45 1.10 0.30 -1.60
C TYR A 45 1.77 1.43 -2.37
N VAL A 46 1.21 2.64 -2.33
CA VAL A 46 1.73 3.82 -3.04
C VAL A 46 2.13 4.86 -1.99
N GLY A 47 3.38 5.34 -2.06
CA GLY A 47 3.89 6.31 -1.09
C GLY A 47 5.11 7.07 -1.61
N ASP A 48 5.48 8.12 -0.88
CA ASP A 48 6.61 8.99 -1.19
C ASP A 48 7.44 9.38 0.05
N GLY A 49 6.91 9.20 1.26
CA GLY A 49 7.53 9.66 2.51
C GLY A 49 8.37 8.63 3.25
N ASP A 50 9.20 9.10 4.19
CA ASP A 50 9.98 8.20 5.07
C ASP A 50 9.12 7.26 5.92
N ASN A 51 7.94 7.76 6.29
CA ASN A 51 6.93 7.06 7.04
C ASN A 51 6.41 5.81 6.30
N ASP A 52 6.59 5.75 4.98
CA ASP A 52 6.09 4.68 4.14
C ASP A 52 7.08 3.50 4.00
N PHE A 53 8.30 3.63 4.55
CA PHE A 53 9.31 2.58 4.44
C PHE A 53 8.97 1.34 5.28
N CYS A 54 8.58 1.53 6.54
CA CYS A 54 8.20 0.44 7.43
C CYS A 54 7.02 -0.41 6.92
N PRO A 55 5.94 0.17 6.37
CA PRO A 55 4.91 -0.63 5.72
C PRO A 55 5.44 -1.34 4.46
N SER A 56 6.26 -0.70 3.63
CA SER A 56 6.79 -1.28 2.39
C SER A 56 7.59 -2.57 2.62
N ILE A 57 8.43 -2.62 3.67
CA ILE A 57 9.23 -3.83 3.99
C ILE A 57 8.43 -4.98 4.62
N ARG A 58 7.16 -4.76 4.98
CA ARG A 58 6.30 -5.79 5.62
C ARG A 58 5.34 -6.45 4.64
N LEU A 59 5.36 -6.02 3.38
CA LEU A 59 4.55 -6.59 2.32
C LEU A 59 5.14 -7.93 1.84
N ARG A 60 4.28 -8.79 1.29
CA ARG A 60 4.64 -10.14 0.86
C ARG A 60 5.17 -10.12 -0.57
N GLY A 61 5.79 -11.22 -1.02
CA GLY A 61 6.35 -11.34 -2.37
C GLY A 61 5.39 -11.14 -3.55
N ARG A 62 4.08 -11.19 -3.31
CA ARG A 62 3.02 -10.96 -4.32
C ARG A 62 2.39 -9.56 -4.24
N ASP A 63 2.82 -8.77 -3.29
CA ASP A 63 2.35 -7.41 -3.06
C ASP A 63 3.27 -6.43 -3.81
N LEU A 64 2.80 -5.21 -4.05
CA LEU A 64 3.45 -4.20 -4.89
C LEU A 64 3.75 -2.95 -4.05
N VAL A 65 4.93 -2.37 -4.21
CA VAL A 65 5.31 -1.06 -3.65
C VAL A 65 5.57 -0.09 -4.79
N PHE A 66 4.95 1.08 -4.74
CA PHE A 66 5.12 2.16 -5.69
C PHE A 66 5.76 3.36 -4.99
N PRO A 67 7.10 3.40 -4.88
CA PRO A 67 7.80 4.54 -4.32
C PRO A 67 7.91 5.67 -5.36
N ARG A 68 7.57 6.89 -4.97
CA ARG A 68 7.68 8.03 -5.90
C ARG A 68 9.14 8.39 -6.18
N ARG A 69 9.53 8.47 -7.44
CA ARG A 69 10.91 8.82 -7.82
C ARG A 69 11.29 10.20 -7.31
N GLY A 70 12.52 10.32 -6.82
CA GLY A 70 13.05 11.58 -6.27
C GLY A 70 12.57 11.92 -4.86
N TYR A 71 11.77 11.06 -4.22
CA TYR A 71 11.29 11.26 -2.84
C TYR A 71 11.92 10.26 -1.85
N ASN A 72 11.72 10.52 -0.56
CA ASN A 72 12.41 9.84 0.53
C ASN A 72 12.19 8.32 0.54
N LEU A 73 10.97 7.85 0.26
CA LEU A 73 10.70 6.41 0.20
C LEU A 73 11.57 5.71 -0.83
N TYR A 74 11.66 6.26 -2.03
CA TYR A 74 12.46 5.71 -3.13
C TYR A 74 13.95 5.65 -2.75
N ASN A 75 14.50 6.76 -2.27
CA ASN A 75 15.90 6.85 -1.86
C ASN A 75 16.24 5.88 -0.73
N ARG A 76 15.30 5.68 0.20
CA ARG A 76 15.47 4.78 1.35
C ARG A 76 15.43 3.31 0.94
N ILE A 77 14.56 2.93 0.01
CA ILE A 77 14.55 1.60 -0.60
C ILE A 77 15.86 1.33 -1.34
N GLU A 78 16.31 2.24 -2.21
CA GLU A 78 17.59 2.08 -2.92
C GLU A 78 18.77 1.94 -1.94
N SER A 79 18.79 2.73 -0.86
CA SER A 79 19.82 2.62 0.17
C SER A 79 19.75 1.30 0.94
N TYR A 80 18.56 0.72 1.10
CA TYR A 80 18.37 -0.57 1.76
C TYR A 80 18.89 -1.70 0.87
N GLU A 81 18.61 -1.64 -0.43
CA GLU A 81 19.09 -2.60 -1.44
C GLU A 81 20.60 -2.54 -1.64
N ARG A 82 21.20 -1.34 -1.68
CA ARG A 82 22.66 -1.20 -1.73
C ARG A 82 23.38 -1.82 -0.52
N LYS A 83 22.69 -1.98 0.61
CA LYS A 83 23.23 -2.65 1.81
C LYS A 83 23.08 -4.17 1.76
N GLY A 84 22.55 -4.73 0.67
CA GLY A 84 22.34 -6.16 0.48
C GLY A 84 21.04 -6.71 1.06
N PHE A 85 20.12 -5.84 1.49
CA PHE A 85 18.78 -6.25 1.92
C PHE A 85 17.78 -6.09 0.78
N HIS A 86 16.72 -6.88 0.77
CA HIS A 86 15.70 -6.76 -0.27
C HIS A 86 14.31 -6.66 0.36
N LEU A 87 13.41 -5.98 -0.35
CA LEU A 87 11.98 -6.07 -0.04
C LEU A 87 11.48 -7.40 -0.62
N ASP A 88 10.62 -8.08 0.11
CA ASP A 88 9.91 -9.24 -0.45
C ASP A 88 9.00 -8.79 -1.60
N ALA A 89 8.27 -7.69 -1.39
CA ALA A 89 7.35 -7.11 -2.36
C ALA A 89 8.05 -6.54 -3.60
N GLU A 90 7.34 -6.53 -4.73
CA GLU A 90 7.86 -5.97 -5.97
C GLU A 90 7.88 -4.44 -5.92
N VAL A 91 9.03 -3.84 -6.24
CA VAL A 91 9.23 -2.39 -6.23
C VAL A 91 9.06 -1.81 -7.63
N HIS A 92 8.09 -0.92 -7.81
CA HIS A 92 7.73 -0.27 -9.08
C HIS A 92 7.75 1.26 -8.92
N PRO A 93 8.92 1.92 -9.06
CA PRO A 93 9.00 3.37 -8.88
C PRO A 93 8.13 4.12 -9.90
N TRP A 94 7.44 5.17 -9.46
CA TRP A 94 6.49 5.92 -10.28
C TRP A 94 6.79 7.41 -10.34
N ASP A 95 6.42 8.02 -11.48
CA ASP A 95 6.48 9.47 -11.72
C ASP A 95 5.06 10.05 -11.88
N SER A 96 4.16 9.25 -12.44
CA SER A 96 2.78 9.58 -12.73
C SER A 96 1.81 8.45 -12.35
N GLY A 97 0.52 8.76 -12.26
CA GLY A 97 -0.51 7.74 -12.04
C GLY A 97 -0.60 6.69 -13.16
N ARG A 98 -0.03 6.96 -14.35
CA ARG A 98 0.00 6.02 -15.46
C ARG A 98 0.92 4.83 -15.17
N ASP A 99 2.08 5.10 -14.58
CA ASP A 99 3.06 4.07 -14.22
C ASP A 99 2.44 3.07 -13.23
N ILE A 100 1.68 3.59 -12.26
CA ILE A 100 0.93 2.78 -11.28
C ILE A 100 -0.14 1.97 -12.01
N LEU A 101 -0.95 2.61 -12.87
CA LEU A 101 -2.05 1.95 -13.57
C LEU A 101 -1.58 0.79 -14.46
N GLU A 102 -0.48 0.98 -15.18
CA GLU A 102 0.10 -0.05 -16.05
C GLU A 102 0.47 -1.33 -15.28
N LYS A 103 0.95 -1.19 -14.04
CA LYS A 103 1.23 -2.33 -13.16
C LYS A 103 0.00 -2.93 -12.51
N LEU A 104 -1.03 -2.14 -12.22
CA LEU A 104 -2.26 -2.64 -11.60
C LEU A 104 -3.20 -3.35 -12.57
N LEU A 105 -3.18 -2.99 -13.86
CA LEU A 105 -4.12 -3.51 -14.87
C LEU A 105 -4.17 -5.06 -14.94
N PRO A 106 -3.04 -5.79 -14.96
CA PRO A 106 -3.06 -7.26 -14.95
C PRO A 106 -3.76 -7.86 -13.72
N HIS A 107 -3.69 -7.20 -12.56
CA HIS A 107 -4.33 -7.65 -11.32
C HIS A 107 -5.83 -7.34 -11.28
N TYR A 108 -6.30 -6.41 -12.12
CA TYR A 108 -7.73 -6.07 -12.23
C TYR A 108 -8.46 -6.99 -13.22
N GLN A 109 -7.79 -7.39 -14.29
CA GLN A 109 -8.37 -8.23 -15.35
C GLN A 109 -8.68 -9.66 -14.89
N THR A 110 -8.13 -10.10 -13.76
CA THR A 110 -8.45 -11.38 -13.13
C THR A 110 -9.80 -11.39 -12.41
N LEU A 111 -10.50 -10.24 -12.33
CA LEU A 111 -11.85 -10.16 -11.77
C LEU A 111 -12.85 -10.71 -12.79
N ASN A 112 -13.40 -11.90 -12.50
CA ASN A 112 -14.55 -12.42 -13.24
C ASN A 112 -15.73 -11.46 -13.08
N SER A 113 -16.48 -11.20 -14.17
CA SER A 113 -17.63 -10.28 -14.23
C SER A 113 -18.75 -10.54 -13.22
N ASN A 114 -18.69 -11.67 -12.49
CA ASN A 114 -19.65 -12.09 -11.48
C ASN A 114 -19.17 -11.87 -10.03
N GLN A 115 -17.96 -11.34 -9.79
CA GLN A 115 -17.48 -11.04 -8.44
C GLN A 115 -17.96 -9.66 -7.99
N VAL A 116 -18.81 -9.64 -6.96
CA VAL A 116 -19.17 -8.40 -6.25
C VAL A 116 -17.93 -7.90 -5.51
N LEU A 117 -17.43 -6.73 -5.89
CA LEU A 117 -16.33 -6.09 -5.16
C LEU A 117 -16.75 -5.83 -3.71
N PRO A 118 -15.90 -6.16 -2.73
CA PRO A 118 -16.23 -5.93 -1.33
C PRO A 118 -16.40 -4.42 -1.10
N VAL A 119 -17.52 -4.04 -0.47
CA VAL A 119 -17.84 -2.62 -0.22
C VAL A 119 -16.70 -2.00 0.62
N PRO A 120 -16.06 -0.90 0.14
CA PRO A 120 -15.05 -0.21 0.91
C PRO A 120 -15.63 0.28 2.23
N ARG A 121 -14.91 0.08 3.35
CA ARG A 121 -15.30 0.69 4.61
C ARG A 121 -15.01 2.19 4.52
N ILE A 122 -16.05 3.01 4.49
CA ILE A 122 -15.94 4.46 4.63
C ILE A 122 -15.93 4.76 6.13
N GLU A 123 -14.77 5.07 6.70
CA GLU A 123 -14.72 5.67 8.05
C GLU A 123 -15.30 7.09 7.94
N ASN A 124 -16.44 7.35 8.58
CA ASN A 124 -17.02 8.69 8.62
C ASN A 124 -16.07 9.59 9.43
N SER A 125 -15.83 10.82 8.94
CA SER A 125 -14.86 11.78 9.49
C SER A 125 -15.20 12.32 10.90
N LYS A 126 -16.06 11.65 11.67
CA LYS A 126 -16.52 12.10 13.00
C LYS A 126 -15.84 11.40 14.18
N ASP A 127 -14.99 10.41 13.93
CA ASP A 127 -14.38 9.58 14.99
C ASP A 127 -12.84 9.74 15.10
N ILE A 128 -12.29 10.91 14.77
CA ILE A 128 -10.88 11.27 15.03
C ILE A 128 -10.82 12.61 15.76
#